data_AF-A0A7C5U571-F1
#
_entry.id   AF-A0A7C5U571-F1
#
_cell.length_a   1.000
_cell.length_b   1.000
_cell.length_c   1.000
_cell.angle_alpha   90.00
_cell.angle_beta   90.00
_cell.angle_gamma   90.00
#
_symmetry.space_group_name_H-M   'P 1'
#
loop_
_entity.id
_entity.type
_entity.pdbx_description
1 polymer ?
#
loop_
_entity_poly.entity_id
_entity_poly.type
_entity_poly.pdbx_seq_one_letter_code
_entity_poly.pdbx_strand_id
1 'polypeptide(L)' 'MDVLFLGPAGSGKTSLISSFSNWIRNTQEKSVSCINLDPGVDCLPYEADFDIRNFFTIKQ' A
#
# COMPACT_ATOMS: atom_id res chain seq x y z
N MET A 1 -11.58 10.37 -0.13
CA MET A 1 -10.48 11.23 0.36
C MET A 1 -9.23 10.43 0.13
N ASP A 2 -8.31 11.01 -0.63
CA ASP A 2 -7.19 10.25 -1.17
C ASP A 2 -5.91 10.72 -0.47
N VAL A 3 -5.09 9.76 -0.05
CA VAL A 3 -3.85 10.01 0.67
C VAL A 3 -2.72 9.32 -0.08
N LEU A 4 -1.78 10.11 -0.58
CA LEU A 4 -0.62 9.60 -1.31
C LEU A 4 0.60 9.54 -0.37
N PHE A 5 1.20 8.35 -0.29
CA PHE A 5 2.42 8.13 0.50
C PHE A 5 3.66 8.22 -0.39
N LEU A 6 4.45 9.26 -0.19
CA LEU A 6 5.71 9.50 -0.88
C LEU A 6 6.89 9.42 0.08
N GLY A 7 8.08 9.10 -0.44
CA GLY A 7 9.30 9.00 0.37
C GLY A 7 10.39 8.15 -0.29
N PRO A 8 11.66 8.30 0.12
CA PRO A 8 12.78 7.56 -0.45
C PRO A 8 12.66 6.04 -0.22
N ALA A 9 13.44 5.25 -0.96
CA ALA A 9 13.53 3.81 -0.73
C ALA A 9 13.93 3.52 0.73
N GLY A 10 13.33 2.49 1.34
CA GLY A 10 13.59 2.15 2.74
C GLY A 10 12.92 3.06 3.79
N SER A 11 12.19 4.13 3.41
CA SER A 11 11.51 5.01 4.38
C SER A 11 10.29 4.39 5.08
N GLY A 12 9.99 3.11 4.84
CA GLY A 12 8.90 2.40 5.51
C GLY A 12 7.48 2.64 4.95
N LYS A 13 7.34 3.18 3.73
CA LYS A 13 6.02 3.48 3.11
C LYS A 13 5.06 2.30 3.14
N THR A 14 5.50 1.14 2.67
CA THR A 14 4.68 -0.07 2.58
C THR A 14 4.21 -0.53 3.97
N SER A 15 5.10 -0.50 4.96
CA SER A 15 4.77 -0.81 6.36
C SER A 15 3.79 0.21 6.95
N LEU A 16 3.97 1.50 6.64
CA LEU A 16 3.08 2.57 7.08
C LEU A 16 1.67 2.38 6.51
N ILE A 17 1.53 2.07 5.21
CA ILE A 17 0.23 1.83 4.58
C ILE A 17 -0.50 0.66 5.24
N SER A 18 0.21 -0.44 5.55
CA SER A 18 -0.37 -1.59 6.26
C SER A 18 -0.93 -1.18 7.62
N SER A 19 -0.09 -0.60 8.48
CA SER A 19 -0.48 -0.21 9.84
C SER A 19 -1.57 0.88 9.85
N PHE A 20 -1.46 1.87 8.96
CA PHE A 20 -2.39 2.98 8.91
C PHE A 20 -3.77 2.56 8.41
N SER A 21 -3.82 1.77 7.33
CA SER A 21 -5.09 1.26 6.82
C SER A 21 -5.79 0.34 7.83
N ASN A 22 -5.03 -0.51 8.52
CA ASN A 22 -5.57 -1.35 9.61
C ASN A 22 -6.10 -0.50 10.77
N TRP A 23 -5.36 0.54 11.17
CA TRP A 23 -5.81 1.46 12.22
C TRP A 23 -7.11 2.18 11.85
N ILE A 24 -7.26 2.68 10.62
CA ILE A 24 -8.51 3.32 10.19
C ILE A 24 -9.68 2.33 10.24
N ARG A 25 -9.49 1.11 9.73
CA ARG A 25 -10.53 0.07 9.74
C ARG A 25 -10.98 -0.26 11.16
N ASN A 26 -10.03 -0.42 12.09
CA ASN A 26 -10.33 -0.89 13.45
C ASN A 26 -10.73 0.23 14.42
N THR A 27 -10.23 1.45 14.24
CA THR A 27 -10.44 2.55 15.20
C THR A 27 -11.44 3.58 14.70
N GLN A 28 -11.52 3.80 13.39
CA GLN A 28 -12.50 4.74 12.81
C GLN A 28 -13.71 4.04 12.21
N GLU A 29 -13.70 2.70 12.12
CA GLU A 29 -14.78 1.88 11.52
C GLU A 29 -15.14 2.33 10.09
N LYS A 30 -14.12 2.75 9.33
CA LYS A 30 -14.28 3.18 7.94
C LYS A 30 -13.71 2.17 6.97
N SER A 31 -14.36 2.05 5.82
CA SER A 31 -13.79 1.35 4.67
C SER A 31 -12.55 2.09 4.17
N VAL A 32 -11.51 1.32 3.87
CA VAL A 32 -10.26 1.82 3.31
C VAL A 32 -9.88 0.93 2.15
N SER A 33 -9.64 1.56 1.01
CA SER A 33 -9.05 0.92 -0.16
C SER A 33 -7.56 1.22 -0.21
N CYS A 34 -6.75 0.19 -0.47
CA CYS A 34 -5.30 0.29 -0.59
C CYS A 34 -4.89 0.12 -2.06
N ILE A 35 -4.09 1.05 -2.58
CA ILE A 35 -3.62 1.04 -3.97
C ILE A 35 -2.09 0.92 -3.96
N ASN A 36 -1.56 -0.16 -4.53
CA ASN A 36 -0.13 -0.32 -4.77
C ASN A 36 0.26 0.19 -6.17
N LEU A 37 1.11 1.22 -6.20
CA LEU A 37 1.70 1.78 -7.43
C LEU A 37 3.20 1.49 -7.55
N ASP A 38 3.79 0.72 -6.64
CA ASP A 38 5.20 0.32 -6.70
C ASP A 38 5.35 -1.02 -7.44
N PRO A 39 5.95 -1.05 -8.65
CA PRO A 39 6.17 -2.28 -9.40
C PRO A 39 7.33 -3.12 -8.86
N GLY A 40 8.14 -2.55 -7.95
CA GLY A 40 9.34 -3.15 -7.38
C GLY A 40 9.19 -3.72 -5.97
N VAL A 41 7.98 -3.68 -5.40
CA VAL A 41 7.74 -4.26 -4.09
C VAL A 41 7.66 -5.79 -4.15
N ASP A 42 8.49 -6.45 -3.36
CA ASP A 42 8.56 -7.91 -3.32
C ASP A 42 7.31 -8.56 -2.73
N CYS A 43 6.90 -8.09 -1.56
CA CYS A 43 5.74 -8.57 -0.82
C CYS A 43 4.96 -7.40 -0.24
N LEU A 44 3.62 -7.49 -0.30
CA LEU A 44 2.74 -6.50 0.31
C LEU A 44 2.22 -7.06 1.65
N PRO A 45 2.41 -6.32 2.76
CA PRO A 45 1.87 -6.67 4.08
C PRO A 45 0.41 -6.21 4.26
N TYR A 46 -0.31 -5.99 3.16
CA TYR A 46 -1.71 -5.62 3.12
C TYR A 46 -2.33 -6.09 1.80
N GLU A 47 -3.64 -6.29 1.77
CA GLU A 47 -4.36 -6.53 0.52
C GLU A 47 -4.58 -5.21 -0.21
N ALA A 48 -4.15 -5.15 -1.47
CA ALA A 48 -4.34 -4.01 -2.34
C ALA A 48 -5.53 -4.27 -3.26
N ASP A 49 -6.49 -3.34 -3.30
CA ASP A 49 -7.63 -3.39 -4.22
C ASP A 49 -7.21 -3.11 -5.67
N PHE A 50 -6.12 -2.35 -5.83
CA PHE A 50 -5.42 -2.18 -7.10
C PHE A 50 -3.93 -2.42 -6.88
N ASP A 51 -3.35 -3.30 -7.70
CA ASP A 51 -1.92 -3.58 -7.70
C ASP A 51 -1.35 -3.48 -9.11
N ILE A 52 -0.44 -2.52 -9.31
CA ILE A 52 0.23 -2.32 -10.61
C ILE A 52 1.00 -3.57 -11.07
N ARG A 53 1.42 -4.43 -10.14
CA ARG A 53 2.18 -5.67 -10.44
C ARG A 53 1.38 -6.69 -11.27
N ASN A 54 0.05 -6.56 -11.29
CA ASN A 54 -0.83 -7.35 -12.16
C ASN A 54 -0.68 -6.98 -13.65
N PHE A 55 -0.08 -5.83 -13.96
CA PHE A 55 0.13 -5.33 -15.32
C PHE A 55 1.61 -5.16 -15.64
N PHE A 56 2.38 -4.62 -14.70
CA PHE A 56 3.79 -4.29 -14.85
C PHE A 56 4.55 -4.58 -13.56
N THR A 57 5.59 -5.40 -13.65
CA THR A 57 6.55 -5.62 -12.56
C THR A 57 7.97 -5.51 -13.08
N ILE A 58 8.90 -5.12 -12.21
CA ILE A 58 10.33 -5.13 -12.53
C ILE A 58 10.99 -6.49 -12.24
N LYS A 59 10.24 -7.44 -11.63
CA LYS A 59 10.71 -8.82 -11.48
C LYS A 59 10.76 -9.50 -12.85
N GLN A 60 11.88 -10.19 -13.11
CA GLN A 60 12.07 -11.04 -14.28
C GLN A 60 11.47 -12.43 -14.04
#